data_AF-A0A661LK61-F1
#
_entry.id   AF-A0A661LK61-F1
#
_cell.length_a   1.000
_cell.length_b   1.000
_cell.length_c   1.000
_cell.angle_alpha   90.00
_cell.angle_beta   90.00
_cell.angle_gamma   90.00
#
_symmetry.space_group_name_H-M   'P 1'
#
loop_
_entity.id
_entity.type
_entity.pdbx_description
1 polymer ?
#
loop_
_entity_poly.entity_id
_entity_poly.type
_entity_poly.pdbx_seq_one_letter_code
_entity_poly.pdbx_strand_id
1 'polypeptide(L)'
;MKKNIHRCAECGKTVESEKIVIIDNKPICLACIFGQTKPFKIYPVGQVRNGLTMKKKDLGLSGPKGISCIDLLPSQKRFMYKLEEEKFLTIVYYLHKTKSVKSIFKRGLDRKKVGVFASRTPYRLSKIGIQDVKLVKIEGTTLHV
;
A
#
# COMPACT_ATOMS: atom_id res chain seq x y z
N MET A 1 7.47 -2.01 -30.17
CA MET A 1 7.65 -2.39 -28.75
C MET A 1 7.05 -3.78 -28.55
N LYS A 2 7.83 -4.78 -28.13
CA LYS A 2 7.29 -6.13 -27.86
C LYS A 2 6.33 -6.04 -26.68
N LYS A 3 5.06 -6.40 -26.87
CA LYS A 3 4.12 -6.54 -25.74
C LYS A 3 4.66 -7.65 -24.85
N ASN A 4 5.06 -7.34 -23.61
CA ASN A 4 5.39 -8.35 -22.63
C ASN A 4 4.08 -9.03 -22.21
N ILE A 5 3.97 -10.30 -22.55
CA ILE A 5 2.77 -11.11 -22.37
C ILE A 5 3.11 -12.27 -21.45
N HIS A 6 2.20 -12.63 -20.57
CA HIS A 6 2.35 -13.72 -19.61
C HIS A 6 1.22 -14.74 -19.76
N ARG A 7 1.51 -16.01 -19.48
CA ARG A 7 0.51 -17.07 -19.39
C ARG A 7 0.05 -17.19 -17.93
N CYS A 8 -1.25 -17.02 -17.68
CA CYS A 8 -1.83 -17.16 -16.34
C CYS A 8 -1.66 -18.59 -15.81
N ALA A 9 -1.18 -18.72 -14.58
CA ALA A 9 -0.93 -20.01 -13.94
C ALA A 9 -2.22 -20.74 -13.49
N GLU A 10 -3.36 -20.05 -13.41
CA GLU A 10 -4.65 -20.66 -13.02
C GLU A 10 -5.50 -21.05 -14.23
N CYS A 11 -5.79 -20.11 -15.14
CA CYS A 11 -6.65 -20.37 -16.30
C CYS A 11 -5.91 -20.63 -17.62
N GLY A 12 -4.58 -20.55 -17.64
CA GLY A 12 -3.76 -20.79 -18.83
C GLY A 12 -3.85 -19.71 -19.91
N LYS A 13 -4.68 -18.66 -19.73
CA LYS A 13 -4.85 -17.57 -20.70
C LYS A 13 -3.63 -16.68 -20.82
N THR A 14 -3.40 -16.19 -22.02
CA THR A 14 -2.35 -15.26 -22.37
C THR A 14 -2.82 -13.83 -22.13
N VAL A 15 -2.13 -13.07 -21.28
CA VAL A 15 -2.53 -11.73 -20.82
C VAL A 15 -1.36 -10.75 -20.82
N GLU A 16 -1.64 -9.46 -21.03
CA GLU A 16 -0.65 -8.38 -20.96
C GLU A 16 -0.10 -8.24 -19.52
N SER A 17 1.14 -7.75 -19.41
CA SER A 17 1.86 -7.61 -18.12
C SER A 17 1.14 -6.74 -17.09
N GLU A 18 0.39 -5.75 -17.55
CA GLU A 18 -0.38 -4.84 -16.70
C GLU A 18 -1.63 -5.51 -16.10
N LYS A 19 -2.01 -6.68 -16.63
CA LYS A 19 -3.21 -7.46 -16.24
C LYS A 19 -2.86 -8.72 -15.47
N ILE A 20 -1.67 -8.76 -14.85
CA ILE A 20 -1.24 -9.86 -13.97
C ILE A 20 -0.86 -9.36 -12.58
N VAL A 21 -0.97 -10.27 -11.62
CA VAL A 21 -0.37 -10.17 -10.29
C VAL A 21 0.55 -11.36 -10.11
N ILE A 22 1.74 -11.15 -9.54
CA ILE A 22 2.63 -12.25 -9.17
C ILE A 22 2.27 -12.73 -7.76
N ILE A 23 1.79 -13.96 -7.67
CA ILE A 23 1.49 -14.65 -6.41
C ILE A 23 2.32 -15.94 -6.34
N ASP A 24 3.11 -16.11 -5.29
CA ASP A 24 3.99 -17.27 -5.10
C ASP A 24 4.89 -17.55 -6.32
N ASN A 25 5.45 -16.48 -6.90
CA ASN A 25 6.27 -16.48 -8.11
C ASN A 25 5.53 -16.94 -9.39
N LYS A 26 4.21 -17.04 -9.36
CA LYS A 26 3.37 -17.40 -10.51
C LYS A 26 2.58 -16.18 -10.99
N PRO A 27 2.54 -15.91 -12.31
CA PRO A 27 1.68 -14.86 -12.86
C PRO A 27 0.22 -15.32 -12.87
N ILE A 28 -0.67 -14.55 -12.24
CA ILE A 28 -2.10 -14.83 -12.21
C ILE A 28 -2.84 -13.61 -12.77
N CYS A 29 -3.78 -13.83 -13.70
CA CYS A 29 -4.49 -12.73 -14.33
C CYS A 29 -5.50 -12.08 -13.38
N LEU A 30 -5.82 -10.80 -13.62
CA LEU A 30 -6.77 -10.05 -12.78
C LEU A 30 -8.15 -10.72 -12.71
N ALA A 31 -8.61 -11.39 -13.78
CA ALA A 31 -9.90 -12.07 -13.80
C ALA A 31 -9.94 -13.28 -12.85
N CYS A 32 -8.83 -14.00 -12.72
CA CYS A 32 -8.70 -15.12 -11.78
C CYS A 32 -8.70 -14.64 -10.32
N ILE A 33 -8.03 -13.52 -10.05
CA ILE A 33 -7.90 -12.99 -8.68
C ILE A 33 -9.10 -12.17 -8.21
N PHE A 34 -9.66 -11.33 -9.08
CA PHE A 34 -10.69 -10.35 -8.73
C PHE A 34 -12.07 -10.67 -9.34
N GLY A 35 -12.17 -11.77 -10.09
CA GLY A 35 -13.39 -12.16 -10.78
C GLY A 35 -13.77 -11.16 -11.86
N GLN A 36 -15.08 -10.91 -11.98
CA GLN A 36 -15.66 -9.97 -12.95
C GLN A 36 -15.80 -8.54 -12.38
N THR A 37 -15.30 -8.29 -11.17
CA THR A 37 -15.46 -7.01 -10.48
C THR A 37 -14.68 -5.91 -11.18
N LYS A 38 -15.35 -4.81 -11.53
CA LYS A 38 -14.69 -3.63 -12.10
C LYS A 38 -13.83 -2.94 -11.04
N PRO A 39 -12.53 -2.72 -11.28
CA PRO A 39 -11.68 -2.00 -10.32
C PRO A 39 -12.05 -0.53 -10.28
N PHE A 40 -11.91 0.09 -9.10
CA PHE A 40 -12.01 1.53 -8.93
C PHE A 40 -10.61 2.17 -8.95
N LYS A 41 -10.53 3.41 -9.42
CA LYS A 41 -9.30 4.20 -9.43
C LYS A 41 -9.19 5.01 -8.13
N ILE A 42 -8.02 4.96 -7.50
CA ILE A 42 -7.70 5.80 -6.35
C ILE A 42 -6.71 6.86 -6.81
N TYR A 43 -7.06 8.13 -6.63
CA TYR A 43 -6.16 9.25 -6.92
C TYR A 43 -5.47 9.70 -5.62
N PRO A 44 -4.13 9.79 -5.59
CA PRO A 44 -3.43 10.26 -4.41
C PRO A 44 -3.74 11.74 -4.16
N VAL A 45 -4.09 12.08 -2.93
CA VAL A 45 -4.33 13.47 -2.49
C VAL A 45 -3.07 14.14 -1.94
N GLY A 46 -1.99 13.38 -1.78
CA GLY A 46 -0.73 13.83 -1.21
C GLY A 46 0.31 12.72 -1.17
N GLN A 47 1.45 13.01 -0.55
CA GLN A 47 2.56 12.08 -0.37
C GLN A 47 3.05 12.09 1.08
N VAL A 48 3.49 10.92 1.55
CA VAL A 48 4.16 10.79 2.85
C VAL A 48 5.68 10.95 2.66
N ARG A 49 6.28 11.86 3.44
CA ARG A 49 7.73 11.98 3.62
C ARG A 49 8.11 11.58 5.05
N ASN A 50 9.05 10.64 5.17
CA ASN A 50 9.63 10.25 6.45
C ASN A 50 11.04 9.69 6.27
N GLY A 51 11.76 9.53 7.38
CA GLY A 51 13.10 8.90 7.40
C GLY A 51 13.08 7.37 7.49
N LEU A 52 11.92 6.72 7.29
CA LEU A 52 11.77 5.29 7.53
C LEU A 52 12.13 4.47 6.27
N THR A 53 12.83 3.38 6.50
CA THR A 53 13.27 2.40 5.50
C THR A 53 12.77 1.02 5.87
N MET A 54 12.52 0.18 4.86
CA MET A 54 12.13 -1.21 5.07
C MET A 54 13.33 -2.05 5.53
N LYS A 55 13.21 -2.74 6.66
CA LYS A 55 14.19 -3.75 7.09
C LYS A 55 14.08 -4.96 6.17
N LYS A 56 15.22 -5.38 5.57
CA LYS A 56 15.27 -6.52 4.63
C LYS A 56 14.91 -7.87 5.27
N LYS A 57 15.14 -8.07 6.58
CA LYS A 57 15.01 -9.38 7.24
C LYS A 57 13.69 -9.59 8.01
N ASP A 58 13.10 -8.54 8.60
CA ASP A 58 12.04 -8.71 9.62
C ASP A 58 10.69 -8.03 9.31
N LEU A 59 10.44 -7.63 8.06
CA LEU A 59 9.19 -6.94 7.64
C LEU A 59 8.87 -5.66 8.45
N GLY A 60 9.80 -5.18 9.30
CA GLY A 60 9.67 -3.97 10.10
C GLY A 60 10.27 -2.73 9.42
N LEU A 61 10.09 -1.58 10.07
CA LEU A 61 10.69 -0.31 9.67
C LEU A 61 11.97 -0.04 10.48
N SER A 62 12.95 0.60 9.85
CA SER A 62 14.17 1.16 10.46
C SER A 62 14.28 2.64 10.11
N GLY A 63 14.74 3.45 11.05
CA GLY A 63 14.93 4.89 10.82
C GLY A 63 14.73 5.68 12.10
N PRO A 64 14.92 7.01 12.05
CA PRO A 64 14.66 7.88 13.18
C PRO A 64 13.19 7.73 13.61
N LYS A 65 12.98 7.55 14.91
CA LYS A 65 11.65 7.74 15.51
C LYS A 65 11.40 9.23 15.56
N GLY A 66 10.33 9.70 14.93
CA GLY A 66 10.05 11.13 14.86
C GLY A 66 8.81 11.43 14.03
N ILE A 67 8.60 12.72 13.81
CA ILE A 67 7.49 13.27 13.05
C ILE A 67 7.63 12.87 11.58
N SER A 68 6.57 12.30 11.01
CA SER A 68 6.39 12.15 9.57
C SER A 68 5.60 13.34 9.02
N CYS A 69 5.83 13.68 7.77
CA CYS A 69 5.08 14.73 7.09
C CYS A 69 4.17 14.11 6.03
N ILE A 70 2.91 14.54 5.99
CA ILE A 70 1.97 14.24 4.91
C ILE A 70 1.77 15.52 4.13
N ASP A 71 2.35 15.61 2.93
CA ASP A 71 2.20 16.77 2.06
C ASP A 71 1.00 16.56 1.15
N LEU A 72 -0.09 17.25 1.44
CA LEU A 72 -1.26 17.27 0.57
C LEU A 72 -0.99 18.16 -0.65
N LEU A 73 -1.60 17.81 -1.78
CA LEU A 73 -1.52 18.64 -2.98
C LEU A 73 -2.12 20.02 -2.69
N PRO A 74 -1.63 21.11 -3.32
CA PRO A 74 -2.18 22.46 -3.09
C PRO A 74 -3.69 22.56 -3.32
N SER A 75 -4.23 21.78 -4.26
CA SER A 75 -5.67 21.70 -4.55
C SER A 75 -6.52 21.15 -3.38
N GLN A 76 -5.90 20.53 -2.39
CA GLN A 76 -6.58 19.98 -1.22
C GLN A 76 -6.82 21.01 -0.12
N LYS A 77 -6.20 22.21 -0.20
CA LYS A 77 -6.30 23.24 0.85
C LYS A 77 -7.73 23.56 1.27
N ARG A 78 -8.66 23.62 0.31
CA ARG A 78 -10.08 23.90 0.55
C ARG A 78 -10.81 22.83 1.38
N PHE A 79 -10.26 21.62 1.46
CA PHE A 79 -10.84 20.50 2.20
C PHE A 79 -10.25 20.37 3.62
N MET A 80 -9.37 21.29 4.03
CA MET A 80 -8.67 21.25 5.33
C MET A 80 -9.36 22.09 6.42
N TYR A 81 -10.55 22.63 6.17
CA TYR A 81 -11.25 23.49 7.14
C TYR A 81 -11.47 22.75 8.47
N LYS A 82 -11.01 23.37 9.57
CA LYS A 82 -11.06 22.84 10.95
C LYS A 82 -10.24 21.57 11.21
N LEU A 83 -9.40 21.13 10.27
CA LEU A 83 -8.56 19.95 10.48
C LEU A 83 -7.58 20.15 11.65
N GLU A 84 -7.16 21.39 11.90
CA GLU A 84 -6.32 21.78 13.03
C GLU A 84 -6.98 21.60 14.41
N GLU A 85 -8.31 21.50 14.48
CA GLU A 85 -9.06 21.22 15.71
C GLU A 85 -8.98 19.73 16.09
N GLU A 86 -8.58 18.85 15.15
CA GLU A 86 -8.50 17.40 15.34
C GLU A 86 -7.19 16.97 15.99
N LYS A 87 -7.29 16.06 16.98
CA LYS A 87 -6.10 15.53 17.67
C LYS A 87 -5.52 14.28 17.01
N PHE A 88 -6.37 13.46 16.39
CA PHE A 88 -5.99 12.19 15.80
C PHE A 88 -6.58 12.04 14.40
N LEU A 89 -5.81 11.47 13.49
CA LEU A 89 -6.21 11.24 12.11
C LEU A 89 -6.05 9.76 11.75
N THR A 90 -7.03 9.19 11.06
CA THR A 90 -6.88 7.90 10.39
C THR A 90 -6.38 8.12 8.98
N ILE A 91 -5.13 7.72 8.72
CA ILE A 91 -4.48 7.89 7.42
C ILE A 91 -4.66 6.63 6.59
N VAL A 92 -5.30 6.77 5.43
CA VAL A 92 -5.39 5.72 4.41
C VAL A 92 -4.34 6.02 3.33
N TYR A 93 -3.42 5.09 3.10
CA TYR A 93 -2.29 5.31 2.18
C TYR A 93 -2.02 4.09 1.29
N TYR A 94 -1.39 4.33 0.13
CA TYR A 94 -1.09 3.28 -0.85
C TYR A 94 0.36 2.80 -0.76
N LEU A 95 0.54 1.49 -0.66
CA LEU A 95 1.82 0.79 -0.52
C LEU A 95 2.49 0.59 -1.88
N HIS A 96 2.87 1.69 -2.52
CA HIS A 96 3.38 1.75 -3.90
C HIS A 96 4.62 0.88 -4.19
N LYS A 97 5.43 0.54 -3.18
CA LYS A 97 6.65 -0.28 -3.36
C LYS A 97 6.40 -1.80 -3.42
N THR A 98 5.16 -2.24 -3.20
CA THR A 98 4.81 -3.67 -3.15
C THR A 98 4.64 -4.25 -4.56
N LYS A 99 5.40 -5.32 -4.88
CA LYS A 99 5.49 -5.88 -6.24
C LYS A 99 4.88 -7.26 -6.40
N SER A 100 5.02 -8.13 -5.40
CA SER A 100 4.52 -9.50 -5.41
C SER A 100 3.87 -9.86 -4.08
N VAL A 101 3.03 -10.90 -4.12
CA VAL A 101 2.31 -11.42 -2.96
C VAL A 101 2.76 -12.86 -2.70
N LYS A 102 2.92 -13.22 -1.42
CA LYS A 102 3.04 -14.62 -1.01
C LYS A 102 1.74 -15.03 -0.35
N SER A 103 1.10 -16.11 -0.81
CA SER A 103 -0.18 -16.55 -0.25
C SER A 103 -0.05 -16.92 1.23
N ILE A 104 1.04 -17.62 1.57
CA ILE A 104 1.37 -18.06 2.92
C ILE A 104 2.82 -17.69 3.26
N PHE A 105 3.05 -17.12 4.44
CA PHE A 105 4.37 -16.72 4.90
C PHE A 105 4.47 -16.73 6.43
N LYS A 106 5.69 -16.64 6.97
CA LYS A 106 5.91 -16.45 8.41
C LYS A 106 5.77 -14.97 8.74
N ARG A 107 4.77 -14.58 9.55
CA ARG A 107 4.57 -13.17 9.94
C ARG A 107 5.69 -12.69 10.86
N GLY A 108 5.98 -11.39 10.81
CA GLY A 108 7.10 -10.81 11.56
C GLY A 108 6.98 -10.93 13.09
N LEU A 109 5.76 -10.79 13.63
CA LEU A 109 5.53 -10.68 15.07
C LEU A 109 5.91 -11.93 15.88
N ASP A 110 5.51 -13.11 15.41
CA ASP A 110 5.66 -14.38 16.15
C ASP A 110 6.11 -15.55 15.26
N ARG A 111 6.49 -15.25 14.01
CA ARG A 111 6.93 -16.23 13.01
C ARG A 111 5.89 -17.30 12.65
N LYS A 112 4.63 -17.16 13.07
CA LYS A 112 3.54 -18.07 12.70
C LYS A 112 3.33 -18.06 11.19
N LYS A 113 3.16 -19.25 10.61
CA LYS A 113 2.82 -19.43 9.19
C LYS A 113 1.33 -19.04 9.02
N VAL A 114 1.06 -17.98 8.27
CA VAL A 114 -0.27 -17.40 8.10
C VAL A 114 -0.53 -17.00 6.65
N GLY A 115 -1.81 -16.90 6.28
CA GLY A 115 -2.23 -16.30 5.02
C GLY A 115 -2.17 -14.77 5.05
N VAL A 116 -2.21 -14.13 3.87
CA VAL A 116 -2.19 -12.66 3.72
C VAL A 116 -3.23 -11.95 4.59
N PHE A 117 -4.47 -12.44 4.59
CA PHE A 117 -5.57 -11.83 5.35
C PHE A 117 -5.51 -12.05 6.86
N ALA A 118 -4.72 -13.03 7.34
CA ALA A 118 -4.48 -13.26 8.76
C ALA A 118 -3.28 -12.44 9.29
N SER A 119 -2.94 -11.35 8.61
CA SER A 119 -1.76 -10.52 8.88
C SER A 119 -1.98 -9.06 8.47
N ARG A 120 -1.03 -8.19 8.84
CA ARG A 120 -0.93 -6.80 8.37
C ARG A 120 0.23 -6.59 7.40
N THR A 121 0.61 -7.61 6.62
CA THR A 121 1.72 -7.50 5.66
C THR A 121 1.46 -6.40 4.63
N PRO A 122 2.48 -5.62 4.23
CA PRO A 122 2.32 -4.70 3.12
C PRO A 122 2.18 -5.44 1.78
N TYR A 123 2.70 -6.67 1.67
CA TYR A 123 2.67 -7.50 0.45
C TYR A 123 1.29 -8.16 0.25
N ARG A 124 0.27 -7.35 -0.07
CA ARG A 124 -1.14 -7.77 -0.24
C ARG A 124 -1.77 -7.17 -1.50
N LEU A 125 -2.87 -7.76 -1.96
CA LEU A 125 -3.50 -7.46 -3.25
C LEU A 125 -3.95 -6.00 -3.40
N SER A 126 -4.71 -5.46 -2.45
CA SER A 126 -5.26 -4.09 -2.55
C SER A 126 -4.23 -3.00 -2.25
N LYS A 127 -3.09 -3.34 -1.64
CA LYS A 127 -1.99 -2.43 -1.30
C LYS A 127 -2.39 -1.19 -0.48
N ILE A 128 -3.50 -1.25 0.25
CA ILE A 128 -3.95 -0.19 1.15
C ILE A 128 -3.32 -0.40 2.53
N GLY A 129 -2.81 0.66 3.13
CA GLY A 129 -2.42 0.77 4.53
C GLY A 129 -3.35 1.72 5.27
N ILE A 130 -3.56 1.46 6.55
CA ILE A 130 -4.36 2.30 7.44
C ILE A 130 -3.56 2.46 8.73
N GLN A 131 -3.44 3.69 9.21
CA GLN A 131 -2.75 3.99 10.46
C GLN A 131 -3.40 5.20 11.14
N ASP A 132 -3.68 5.06 12.42
CA ASP A 132 -4.05 6.19 13.26
C ASP A 132 -2.79 6.91 13.74
N VAL A 133 -2.78 8.24 13.60
CA VAL A 133 -1.66 9.10 13.95
C VAL A 133 -2.15 10.29 14.78
N LYS A 134 -1.26 10.88 15.56
CA LYS A 134 -1.55 12.11 16.29
C LYS A 134 -1.17 13.30 15.40
N LEU A 135 -2.09 14.25 15.22
CA LEU A 135 -1.76 15.50 14.55
C LEU A 135 -0.92 16.37 15.50
N VAL A 136 0.27 16.77 15.05
CA VAL A 136 1.18 17.63 15.83
C VAL A 136 0.99 19.09 15.46
N LYS A 137 0.97 19.40 14.15
CA LYS A 137 0.71 20.73 13.60
C LYS A 137 0.38 20.65 12.11
N ILE A 138 -0.19 21.73 11.60
CA ILE A 138 -0.40 21.95 10.16
C ILE A 138 0.44 23.14 9.71
N GLU A 139 1.17 23.00 8.61
CA GLU A 139 1.92 24.08 7.96
C GLU A 139 1.56 24.11 6.47
N GLY A 140 0.76 25.11 6.06
CA GLY A 140 0.24 25.15 4.70
C GLY A 140 -0.65 23.94 4.39
N THR A 141 -0.22 23.08 3.46
CA THR A 141 -0.90 21.80 3.13
C THR A 141 -0.14 20.58 3.69
N THR A 142 0.83 20.79 4.58
CA THR A 142 1.61 19.73 5.21
C THR A 142 1.08 19.43 6.62
N LEU A 143 0.75 18.16 6.86
CA LEU A 143 0.39 17.65 8.17
C LEU A 143 1.63 17.01 8.81
N HIS A 144 1.96 17.44 10.02
CA HIS A 144 3.02 16.83 10.84
C HIS A 144 2.40 15.84 11.81
N VAL A 145 2.79 14.56 11.71
CA VAL A 145 2.14 13.42 12.42
C VAL A 145 3.13 12.42 13.00
#